data_AF-A0A0R1EB55-F1
#
_entry.id   AF-A0A0R1EB55-F1
#
_cell.length_a   1.000
_cell.length_b   1.000
_cell.length_c   1.000
_cell.angle_alpha   90.00
_cell.angle_beta   90.00
_cell.angle_gamma   90.00
#
_symmetry.space_group_name_H-M   'P 1'
#
loop_
_entity.id
_entity.type
_entity.pdbx_description
1 polymer ?
#
loop_
_entity_poly.entity_id
_entity_poly.type
_entity_poly.pdbx_seq_one_letter_code
_entity_poly.pdbx_strand_id
1 'polypeptide(L)'
;MNVLARSSLWRLAKDESKQVDEPNGSIEQDIRVQDATVNSPNQNQFEHFVQTLNSDNANVSRMERKIEKMESQIATLVEQNNQILAKVKRISDKFQTGLPKTEFPIKTIEELSEIEAKVTENYDKYVDLFRTILAPEGVKKHMSRILSTSILMSMNYSGTGSKTGLNSYVNLNKCIYDSQKRDGYTFADYVQDVRRAFAKMKNKVYKAKTFAKQALRAEKKEECEKDLKKLVLPGSS
;
A
#
# COMPACT_ATOMS: atom_id res chain seq x y z
N MET A 1 3.72 -0.19 -24.47
CA MET A 1 4.67 -1.23 -24.94
C MET A 1 4.37 -2.54 -24.24
N ASN A 2 4.52 -3.65 -24.97
CA ASN A 2 4.37 -5.07 -24.59
C ASN A 2 2.96 -5.63 -24.36
N VAL A 3 2.29 -5.96 -25.47
CA VAL A 3 1.16 -6.90 -25.56
C VAL A 3 1.57 -8.24 -26.21
N LEU A 4 2.87 -8.51 -26.34
CA LEU A 4 3.42 -9.61 -27.16
C LEU A 4 3.84 -10.88 -26.39
N ALA A 5 3.61 -10.96 -25.07
CA ALA A 5 4.13 -12.07 -24.27
C ALA A 5 3.11 -13.18 -23.93
N ARG A 6 1.86 -13.12 -24.42
CA ARG A 6 0.80 -14.08 -24.03
C ARG A 6 0.37 -15.08 -25.11
N SER A 7 0.88 -14.97 -26.35
CA SER A 7 0.49 -15.87 -27.44
C SER A 7 1.47 -17.03 -27.70
N SER A 8 2.54 -17.16 -26.92
CA SER A 8 3.61 -18.15 -27.15
C SER A 8 3.40 -19.48 -26.39
N LEU A 9 2.65 -19.49 -25.28
CA LEU A 9 2.47 -20.70 -24.47
C LEU A 9 1.46 -21.70 -25.05
N TRP A 10 0.51 -21.26 -25.86
CA TRP A 10 -0.48 -22.15 -26.50
C TRP A 10 0.02 -22.82 -27.79
N ARG A 11 1.17 -22.39 -28.35
CA ARG A 11 1.74 -23.01 -29.56
C ARG A 11 2.67 -24.19 -29.28
N LEU A 12 3.25 -24.29 -28.08
CA LEU A 12 4.18 -25.36 -27.74
C LEU A 12 3.51 -26.71 -27.45
N ALA A 13 2.24 -26.73 -27.01
CA ALA A 13 1.55 -27.97 -26.69
C ALA A 13 0.98 -28.72 -27.91
N LYS A 14 1.03 -28.12 -29.12
CA LYS A 14 0.45 -28.72 -30.34
C LYS A 14 1.46 -29.45 -31.22
N ASP A 15 2.75 -29.15 -31.06
CA ASP A 15 3.82 -29.69 -31.92
C ASP A 15 4.44 -31.01 -31.42
N GLU A 16 4.14 -31.47 -30.19
CA GLU A 16 4.66 -32.76 -29.67
C GLU A 16 3.89 -34.00 -30.16
N SER A 17 2.86 -33.85 -31.00
CA SER A 17 2.03 -34.97 -31.48
C SER A 17 2.38 -35.47 -32.89
N LYS A 18 3.52 -35.05 -33.45
CA LYS A 18 3.98 -35.52 -34.78
C LYS A 18 5.46 -35.87 -34.77
N GLN A 19 5.80 -37.04 -34.25
CA GLN A 19 6.94 -37.84 -34.72
C GLN A 19 6.92 -39.21 -34.03
N VAL A 20 6.43 -40.24 -34.73
CA VAL A 20 6.96 -41.60 -34.60
C VAL A 20 6.96 -42.19 -36.01
N ASP A 21 8.16 -42.31 -36.56
CA ASP A 21 8.47 -42.94 -37.83
C ASP A 21 8.25 -44.47 -37.74
N GLU A 22 7.74 -45.05 -38.83
CA GLU A 22 7.81 -46.50 -39.07
C GLU A 22 9.26 -46.94 -39.29
N PRO A 23 9.54 -48.24 -39.04
CA PRO A 23 10.12 -48.99 -40.15
C PRO A 23 9.43 -50.33 -40.42
N ASN A 24 9.20 -50.55 -41.71
CA ASN A 24 8.84 -51.83 -42.32
C ASN A 24 9.92 -52.89 -42.10
N GLY A 25 9.51 -54.07 -41.65
CA GLY A 25 10.31 -55.29 -41.64
C GLY A 25 9.40 -56.51 -41.79
N SER A 26 9.38 -57.08 -42.99
CA SER A 26 8.60 -58.26 -43.36
C SER A 26 8.99 -59.49 -42.55
N ILE A 27 8.02 -60.14 -41.90
CA ILE A 27 8.11 -61.55 -41.49
C ILE A 27 6.73 -62.18 -41.74
N GLU A 28 6.66 -63.04 -42.77
CA GLU A 28 5.56 -63.96 -42.97
C GLU A 28 5.59 -65.09 -41.92
N GLN A 29 4.39 -65.40 -41.42
CA GLN A 29 3.91 -66.72 -40.99
C GLN A 29 4.68 -67.45 -39.87
N ASP A 30 4.07 -67.42 -38.69
CA ASP A 30 3.67 -68.67 -38.02
C ASP A 30 2.46 -68.39 -37.10
N ILE A 31 1.26 -68.69 -37.60
CA ILE A 31 0.04 -68.72 -36.78
C ILE A 31 0.13 -69.97 -35.92
N ARG A 32 0.74 -69.84 -34.75
CA ARG A 32 0.47 -70.75 -33.63
C ARG A 32 -0.69 -70.16 -32.86
N VAL A 33 -1.89 -70.69 -33.09
CA VAL A 33 -3.05 -70.45 -32.24
C VAL A 33 -2.69 -70.94 -30.84
N GLN A 34 -2.15 -70.05 -30.02
CA GLN A 34 -2.25 -70.19 -28.58
C GLN A 34 -3.56 -69.53 -28.21
N ASP A 35 -4.46 -70.33 -27.65
CA ASP A 35 -5.74 -69.90 -27.10
C ASP A 35 -5.51 -68.73 -26.14
N ALA A 36 -5.59 -67.51 -26.67
CA ALA A 36 -5.88 -66.34 -25.88
C ALA A 36 -7.32 -66.55 -25.43
N THR A 37 -7.45 -67.14 -24.23
CA THR A 37 -8.66 -67.03 -23.44
C THR A 37 -9.08 -65.57 -23.52
N VAL A 38 -10.12 -65.30 -24.31
CA VAL A 38 -10.81 -64.02 -24.31
C VAL A 38 -11.38 -63.95 -22.92
N ASN A 39 -10.63 -63.36 -21.99
CA ASN A 39 -11.04 -63.12 -20.63
C ASN A 39 -12.08 -62.01 -20.72
N SER A 40 -13.27 -62.40 -21.19
CA SER A 40 -14.45 -61.55 -21.23
C SER A 40 -14.61 -61.05 -19.80
N PRO A 41 -14.64 -59.71 -19.58
CA PRO A 41 -14.74 -59.16 -18.25
C PRO A 41 -15.89 -59.86 -17.56
N ASN A 42 -15.64 -60.46 -16.38
CA ASN A 42 -16.75 -61.02 -15.64
C ASN A 42 -17.73 -59.87 -15.34
N GLN A 43 -19.02 -60.19 -15.20
CA GLN A 43 -20.06 -59.17 -15.10
C GLN A 43 -19.78 -58.11 -14.02
N ASN A 44 -19.11 -58.51 -12.93
CA ASN A 44 -18.71 -57.61 -11.84
C ASN A 44 -17.61 -56.61 -12.26
N GLN A 45 -16.67 -57.01 -13.13
CA GLN A 45 -15.64 -56.11 -13.68
C GLN A 45 -16.25 -55.09 -14.64
N PHE A 46 -17.23 -55.50 -15.45
CA PHE A 46 -17.95 -54.58 -16.33
C PHE A 46 -18.80 -53.58 -15.54
N GLU A 47 -19.53 -54.05 -14.52
CA GLU A 47 -20.32 -53.18 -13.63
C GLU A 47 -19.43 -52.17 -12.88
N HIS A 48 -18.26 -52.60 -12.37
CA HIS A 48 -17.30 -51.71 -11.73
C HIS A 48 -16.77 -50.64 -12.70
N PHE A 49 -16.50 -51.01 -13.96
CA PHE A 49 -16.05 -50.07 -14.98
C PHE A 49 -17.12 -49.01 -15.30
N VAL A 50 -18.38 -49.44 -15.49
CA VAL A 50 -19.52 -48.54 -15.73
C VAL A 50 -19.73 -47.61 -14.53
N GLN A 51 -19.60 -48.12 -13.30
CA GLN A 51 -19.71 -47.31 -12.09
C GLN A 51 -18.58 -46.28 -11.97
N THR A 52 -17.36 -46.65 -12.36
CA THR A 52 -16.20 -45.74 -12.40
C THR A 52 -16.41 -44.64 -13.43
N LEU A 53 -16.84 -44.96 -14.65
CA LEU A 53 -17.14 -43.98 -15.69
C LEU A 53 -18.25 -43.00 -15.27
N ASN A 54 -19.29 -43.49 -14.60
CA ASN A 54 -20.37 -42.64 -14.08
C ASN A 54 -19.87 -41.69 -12.97
N SER A 55 -19.00 -42.18 -12.09
CA SER A 55 -18.36 -41.37 -11.06
C SER A 55 -17.45 -40.30 -11.68
N ASP A 56 -16.64 -40.67 -12.68
CA ASP A 56 -15.73 -39.76 -13.36
C ASP A 56 -16.50 -38.69 -14.13
N ASN A 57 -17.58 -39.06 -14.82
CA ASN A 57 -18.45 -38.11 -15.50
C ASN A 57 -19.08 -37.12 -14.49
N ALA A 58 -19.52 -37.61 -13.32
CA ALA A 58 -20.02 -36.74 -12.25
C ALA A 58 -18.93 -35.81 -11.68
N ASN A 59 -17.68 -36.27 -11.62
CA ASN A 59 -16.54 -35.45 -11.20
C ASN A 59 -16.19 -34.39 -12.24
N VAL A 60 -16.20 -34.74 -13.53
CA VAL A 60 -16.01 -33.80 -14.65
C VAL A 60 -17.07 -32.70 -14.60
N SER A 61 -18.35 -33.04 -14.48
CA SER A 61 -19.42 -32.03 -14.35
C SER A 61 -19.32 -31.17 -13.08
N ARG A 62 -18.66 -31.64 -12.02
CA ARG A 62 -18.34 -30.81 -10.84
C ARG A 62 -17.17 -29.87 -11.12
N MET A 63 -16.17 -30.32 -11.86
CA MET A 63 -15.03 -29.50 -12.26
C MET A 63 -15.44 -28.40 -13.24
N GLU A 64 -16.27 -28.71 -14.24
CA GLU A 64 -16.80 -27.73 -15.19
C GLU A 64 -17.55 -26.59 -14.47
N ARG A 65 -18.45 -26.92 -13.55
CA ARG A 65 -19.14 -25.91 -12.72
C ARG A 65 -18.20 -25.07 -11.87
N LYS A 66 -17.08 -25.64 -11.40
CA LYS A 66 -16.05 -24.87 -10.67
C LYS A 66 -15.30 -23.93 -11.60
N ILE A 67 -15.00 -24.37 -12.83
CA ILE A 67 -14.35 -23.55 -13.86
C ILE A 67 -15.25 -22.37 -14.21
N GLU A 68 -16.52 -22.60 -14.52
CA GLU A 68 -17.50 -21.53 -14.80
C GLU A 68 -17.58 -20.51 -13.65
N LYS A 69 -17.60 -20.99 -12.40
CA LYS A 69 -17.59 -20.12 -11.22
C LYS A 69 -16.31 -19.30 -11.10
N MET A 70 -15.15 -19.91 -11.37
CA MET A 70 -13.87 -19.19 -11.37
C MET A 70 -13.80 -18.15 -12.49
N GLU A 71 -14.29 -18.46 -13.68
CA GLU A 71 -14.36 -17.53 -14.81
C GLU A 71 -15.23 -16.31 -14.48
N SER A 72 -16.40 -16.54 -13.87
CA SER A 72 -17.25 -15.46 -13.36
C SER A 72 -16.54 -14.60 -12.32
N GLN A 73 -15.85 -15.21 -11.35
CA GLN A 73 -15.08 -14.48 -10.35
C GLN A 73 -13.94 -13.66 -10.97
N ILE A 74 -13.21 -14.21 -11.94
CA ILE A 74 -12.16 -13.51 -12.68
C ILE A 74 -12.73 -12.30 -13.41
N ALA A 75 -13.88 -12.44 -14.07
CA ALA A 75 -14.54 -11.33 -14.75
C ALA A 75 -14.88 -10.19 -13.77
N THR A 76 -15.43 -10.51 -12.59
CA THR A 76 -15.70 -9.50 -11.56
C THR A 76 -14.44 -8.83 -11.02
N LEU A 77 -13.35 -9.58 -10.84
CA LEU A 77 -12.07 -9.04 -10.39
C LEU A 77 -11.43 -8.11 -11.43
N VAL A 78 -11.54 -8.44 -12.71
CA VAL A 78 -11.06 -7.57 -13.81
C VAL A 78 -11.82 -6.24 -13.80
N GLU A 79 -13.15 -6.29 -13.63
CA GLU A 79 -13.97 -5.08 -13.55
C GLU A 79 -13.60 -4.21 -12.32
N GLN A 80 -13.45 -4.83 -11.15
CA GLN A 80 -13.01 -4.14 -9.94
C GLN A 80 -11.62 -3.50 -10.12
N ASN A 81 -10.68 -4.22 -10.73
CA ASN A 81 -9.34 -3.72 -11.00
C ASN A 81 -9.36 -2.54 -11.99
N ASN A 82 -10.20 -2.58 -13.01
CA ASN A 82 -10.40 -1.46 -13.94
C ASN A 82 -10.95 -0.22 -13.23
N GLN A 83 -11.92 -0.40 -12.33
CA GLN A 83 -12.46 0.70 -11.52
C GLN A 83 -11.42 1.27 -10.55
N ILE A 84 -10.61 0.43 -9.91
CA ILE A 84 -9.50 0.86 -9.05
C ILE A 84 -8.48 1.64 -9.89
N LEU A 85 -8.09 1.13 -11.05
CA LEU A 85 -7.14 1.80 -11.94
C LEU A 85 -7.66 3.16 -12.40
N ALA A 86 -8.95 3.28 -12.73
CA ALA A 86 -9.57 4.54 -13.08
C ALA A 86 -9.55 5.55 -11.91
N LYS A 87 -9.84 5.08 -10.69
CA LYS A 87 -9.74 5.92 -9.47
C LYS A 87 -8.30 6.35 -9.21
N VAL A 88 -7.33 5.44 -9.32
CA VAL A 88 -5.90 5.71 -9.14
C VAL A 88 -5.39 6.70 -10.19
N LYS A 89 -5.79 6.58 -11.46
CA LYS A 89 -5.46 7.55 -12.50
C LYS A 89 -6.00 8.94 -12.16
N ARG A 90 -7.29 9.06 -11.82
CA ARG A 90 -7.87 10.35 -11.38
C ARG A 90 -7.14 10.95 -10.18
N ILE A 91 -6.69 10.11 -9.25
CA ILE A 91 -5.88 10.53 -8.11
C ILE A 91 -4.49 11.00 -8.60
N SER A 92 -3.81 10.22 -9.43
CA SER A 92 -2.51 10.55 -10.01
C SER A 92 -2.54 11.84 -10.82
N ASP A 93 -3.56 12.05 -11.65
CA ASP A 93 -3.73 13.23 -12.47
C ASP A 93 -3.92 14.47 -11.59
N LYS A 94 -4.73 14.37 -10.51
CA LYS A 94 -4.83 15.42 -9.49
C LYS A 94 -3.52 15.69 -8.76
N PHE A 95 -2.66 14.69 -8.62
CA PHE A 95 -1.34 14.82 -7.99
C PHE A 95 -0.21 15.26 -8.94
N GLN A 96 -0.37 15.09 -10.26
CA GLN A 96 0.65 15.40 -11.27
C GLN A 96 0.42 16.74 -11.97
N THR A 97 -0.81 17.25 -12.02
CA THR A 97 -1.15 18.43 -12.84
C THR A 97 -0.92 19.80 -12.18
N GLY A 98 -0.30 19.87 -11.00
CA GLY A 98 -0.34 21.13 -10.24
C GLY A 98 0.92 21.62 -9.56
N LEU A 99 1.58 20.82 -8.70
CA LEU A 99 2.48 21.41 -7.70
C LEU A 99 3.75 20.59 -7.42
N PRO A 100 4.91 21.25 -7.28
CA PRO A 100 6.17 20.60 -6.91
C PRO A 100 6.07 20.03 -5.49
N LYS A 101 6.02 18.70 -5.38
CA LYS A 101 6.02 17.95 -4.11
C LYS A 101 7.29 18.15 -3.26
N THR A 102 8.27 18.90 -3.75
CA THR A 102 9.58 19.08 -3.12
C THR A 102 9.62 20.20 -2.07
N GLU A 103 8.58 21.03 -1.96
CA GLU A 103 8.60 22.22 -1.08
C GLU A 103 8.11 21.97 0.35
N PHE A 104 7.55 20.79 0.64
CA PHE A 104 6.97 20.48 1.94
C PHE A 104 7.54 19.17 2.52
N PRO A 105 7.74 19.07 3.84
CA PRO A 105 7.48 20.10 4.87
C PRO A 105 8.61 21.13 5.00
N ILE A 106 8.25 22.39 5.26
CA ILE A 106 9.16 23.54 5.41
C ILE A 106 10.05 23.37 6.64
N LYS A 107 11.37 23.40 6.46
CA LYS A 107 12.38 23.13 7.50
C LYS A 107 12.99 24.39 8.09
N THR A 108 13.13 25.45 7.30
CA THR A 108 13.79 26.71 7.70
C THR A 108 12.84 27.92 7.61
N ILE A 109 13.20 29.01 8.30
CA ILE A 109 12.43 30.27 8.27
C ILE A 109 12.64 31.00 6.92
N GLU A 110 13.79 30.79 6.29
CA GLU A 110 14.10 31.30 4.95
C GLU A 110 13.17 30.68 3.90
N GLU A 111 13.04 29.34 3.90
CA GLU A 111 12.09 28.62 3.03
C GLU A 111 10.65 29.09 3.25
N LEU A 112 10.27 29.43 4.48
CA LEU A 112 8.94 29.97 4.79
C LEU A 112 8.69 31.33 4.13
N SER A 113 9.74 32.16 4.03
CA SER A 113 9.67 33.48 3.39
C SER A 113 9.65 33.37 1.87
N GLU A 114 10.39 32.41 1.30
CA GLU A 114 10.32 32.09 -0.13
C GLU A 114 8.92 31.58 -0.53
N ILE A 115 8.32 30.72 0.30
CA ILE A 115 6.98 30.20 0.04
C ILE A 115 5.92 31.30 0.16
N GLU A 116 6.05 32.24 1.09
CA GLU A 116 5.18 33.43 1.14
C GLU A 116 5.20 34.20 -0.19
N ALA A 117 6.38 34.40 -0.78
CA ALA A 117 6.52 35.05 -2.08
C ALA A 117 5.84 34.23 -3.20
N LYS A 118 6.09 32.92 -3.26
CA LYS A 118 5.48 32.02 -4.26
C LYS A 118 3.96 31.92 -4.13
N VAL A 119 3.44 31.90 -2.90
CA VAL A 119 1.99 31.91 -2.63
C VAL A 119 1.36 33.23 -3.09
N THR A 120 2.10 34.33 -2.97
CA THR A 120 1.65 35.64 -3.47
C THR A 120 1.53 35.64 -5.00
N GLU A 121 2.47 34.98 -5.70
CA GLU A 121 2.45 34.87 -7.17
C GLU A 121 1.40 33.89 -7.70
N ASN A 122 1.20 32.75 -7.02
CA ASN A 122 0.35 31.64 -7.50
C ASN A 122 -0.71 31.20 -6.48
N TYR A 123 -1.48 32.15 -5.96
CA TYR A 123 -2.41 31.95 -4.84
C TYR A 123 -3.34 30.74 -4.99
N ASP A 124 -4.09 30.66 -6.10
CA ASP A 124 -5.13 29.63 -6.29
C ASP A 124 -4.56 28.21 -6.35
N LYS A 125 -3.38 28.04 -6.95
CA LYS A 125 -2.70 26.73 -7.01
C LYS A 125 -2.30 26.26 -5.62
N TYR A 126 -1.80 27.15 -4.77
CA TYR A 126 -1.44 26.82 -3.39
C TYR A 126 -2.68 26.54 -2.52
N VAL A 127 -3.81 27.20 -2.79
CA VAL A 127 -5.08 26.89 -2.11
C VAL A 127 -5.49 25.44 -2.38
N ASP A 128 -5.46 25.00 -3.63
CA ASP A 128 -5.78 23.62 -4.00
C ASP A 128 -4.74 22.61 -3.48
N LEU A 129 -3.47 23.00 -3.42
CA LEU A 129 -2.43 22.20 -2.80
C LEU A 129 -2.70 21.98 -1.32
N PHE A 130 -2.92 23.06 -0.55
CA PHE A 130 -3.15 22.96 0.88
C PHE A 130 -4.42 22.20 1.18
N ARG A 131 -5.46 22.36 0.37
CA ARG A 131 -6.69 21.57 0.46
C ARG A 131 -6.38 20.07 0.35
N THR A 132 -5.50 19.69 -0.57
CA THR A 132 -5.09 18.30 -0.77
C THR A 132 -4.19 17.78 0.37
N ILE A 133 -3.21 18.57 0.82
CA ILE A 133 -2.27 18.17 1.88
C ILE A 133 -2.98 17.99 3.23
N LEU A 134 -3.92 18.90 3.52
CA LEU A 134 -4.65 18.98 4.78
C LEU A 134 -5.90 18.10 4.80
N ALA A 135 -6.36 17.57 3.67
CA ALA A 135 -7.44 16.59 3.66
C ALA A 135 -7.00 15.25 4.31
N PRO A 136 -7.90 14.53 5.01
CA PRO A 136 -9.31 14.88 5.29
C PRO A 136 -9.54 15.67 6.59
N GLU A 137 -8.59 15.64 7.53
CA GLU A 137 -8.80 16.09 8.92
C GLU A 137 -8.42 17.55 9.20
N GLY A 138 -7.93 18.27 8.19
CA GLY A 138 -7.61 19.68 8.23
C GLY A 138 -6.34 20.02 9.01
N VAL A 139 -6.19 21.33 9.29
CA VAL A 139 -5.01 21.92 9.92
C VAL A 139 -4.73 21.32 11.30
N LYS A 140 -5.77 21.04 12.09
CA LYS A 140 -5.68 20.52 13.46
C LYS A 140 -4.79 19.27 13.57
N LYS A 141 -4.77 18.41 12.54
CA LYS A 141 -4.00 17.16 12.54
C LYS A 141 -2.87 17.13 11.52
N HIS A 142 -2.99 17.83 10.40
CA HIS A 142 -2.04 17.70 9.29
C HIS A 142 -1.09 18.90 9.13
N MET A 143 -1.04 19.82 10.09
CA MET A 143 -0.09 20.93 10.08
C MET A 143 1.38 20.48 9.91
N SER A 144 1.77 19.31 10.45
CA SER A 144 3.14 18.78 10.29
C SER A 144 3.50 18.35 8.87
N ARG A 145 2.51 18.30 7.95
CA ARG A 145 2.77 18.04 6.54
C ARG A 145 3.18 19.30 5.79
N ILE A 146 2.80 20.48 6.31
CA ILE A 146 3.17 21.78 5.76
C ILE A 146 4.44 22.28 6.45
N LEU A 147 4.42 22.36 7.78
CA LEU A 147 5.53 22.86 8.57
C LEU A 147 6.23 21.69 9.27
N SER A 148 7.56 21.64 9.17
CA SER A 148 8.34 20.63 9.89
C SER A 148 8.27 20.82 11.41
N THR A 149 8.65 19.77 12.15
CA THR A 149 8.66 19.82 13.62
C THR A 149 9.60 20.89 14.18
N SER A 150 10.71 21.21 13.51
CA SER A 150 11.63 22.26 13.95
C SER A 150 10.95 23.62 13.93
N ILE A 151 10.31 23.96 12.82
CA ILE A 151 9.55 25.21 12.65
C ILE A 151 8.36 25.27 13.60
N LEU A 152 7.62 24.18 13.75
CA LEU A 152 6.49 24.12 14.68
C LEU A 152 6.91 24.34 16.15
N MET A 153 8.16 24.06 16.51
CA MET A 153 8.72 24.33 17.84
C MET A 153 9.17 25.79 17.99
N SER A 154 9.76 26.39 16.95
CA SER A 154 10.25 27.78 16.96
C SER A 154 9.15 28.82 16.74
N MET A 155 7.98 28.43 16.22
CA MET A 155 6.87 29.33 15.91
C MET A 155 5.67 29.19 16.84
N ASN A 156 4.80 30.19 16.85
CA ASN A 156 3.42 30.06 17.31
C ASN A 156 2.49 30.92 16.43
N TYR A 157 1.19 30.94 16.69
CA TYR A 157 0.27 31.74 15.88
C TYR A 157 0.50 33.25 16.00
N SER A 158 0.64 33.75 17.23
CA SER A 158 0.63 35.19 17.56
C SER A 158 2.02 35.86 17.57
N GLY A 159 3.11 35.09 17.53
CA GLY A 159 4.49 35.60 17.65
C GLY A 159 4.95 35.93 19.07
N THR A 160 4.35 35.34 20.11
CA THR A 160 4.69 35.67 21.51
C THR A 160 5.91 34.88 22.05
N GLY A 161 6.69 35.49 22.94
CA GLY A 161 7.76 34.82 23.70
C GLY A 161 8.94 34.37 22.85
N SER A 162 9.54 35.31 22.09
CA SER A 162 10.70 35.13 21.20
C SER A 162 10.50 34.11 20.08
N LYS A 163 9.24 33.79 19.75
CA LYS A 163 8.86 32.88 18.66
C LYS A 163 8.27 33.69 17.52
N THR A 164 8.54 33.30 16.28
CA THR A 164 7.94 33.95 15.12
C THR A 164 6.46 33.57 14.99
N GLY A 165 5.65 34.54 14.55
CA GLY A 165 4.20 34.39 14.41
C GLY A 165 3.82 33.87 13.03
N LEU A 166 2.95 32.86 12.96
CA LEU A 166 2.36 32.46 11.68
C LEU A 166 1.49 33.60 11.10
N ASN A 167 0.89 34.44 11.96
CA ASN A 167 0.11 35.59 11.50
C ASN A 167 0.92 36.63 10.70
N SER A 168 2.26 36.57 10.79
CA SER A 168 3.16 37.51 10.10
C SER A 168 3.28 37.17 8.61
N TYR A 169 2.97 35.92 8.25
CA TYR A 169 2.91 35.42 6.88
C TYR A 169 1.47 35.49 6.38
N VAL A 170 1.04 36.70 5.99
CA VAL A 170 -0.37 37.01 5.75
C VAL A 170 -0.94 36.20 4.59
N ASN A 171 -0.22 36.10 3.47
CA ASN A 171 -0.70 35.44 2.26
C ASN A 171 -0.71 33.92 2.44
N LEU A 172 0.33 33.34 3.06
CA LEU A 172 0.34 31.92 3.43
C LEU A 172 -0.78 31.59 4.41
N ASN A 173 -0.96 32.38 5.47
CA ASN A 173 -2.00 32.14 6.48
C ASN A 173 -3.40 32.23 5.86
N LYS A 174 -3.63 33.21 4.99
CA LYS A 174 -4.88 33.36 4.24
C LYS A 174 -5.11 32.21 3.25
N CYS A 175 -4.08 31.79 2.53
CA CYS A 175 -4.14 30.67 1.60
C CYS A 175 -4.51 29.36 2.30
N ILE A 176 -3.91 29.09 3.46
CA ILE A 176 -4.26 27.93 4.30
C ILE A 176 -5.71 28.05 4.78
N TYR A 177 -6.17 29.23 5.21
CA TYR A 177 -7.55 29.45 5.62
C TYR A 177 -8.54 29.17 4.49
N ASP A 178 -8.32 29.75 3.30
CA ASP A 178 -9.19 29.57 2.13
C ASP A 178 -9.22 28.11 1.65
N SER A 179 -8.12 27.36 1.84
CA SER A 179 -8.08 25.93 1.55
C SER A 179 -9.02 25.09 2.42
N GLN A 180 -9.31 25.58 3.64
CA GLN A 180 -10.13 24.90 4.65
C GLN A 180 -11.53 25.50 4.81
N LYS A 181 -11.81 26.62 4.14
CA LYS A 181 -13.09 27.31 4.25
C LYS A 181 -14.23 26.37 3.86
N ARG A 182 -15.20 26.23 4.76
CA ARG A 182 -16.44 25.47 4.62
C ARG A 182 -17.60 26.33 5.11
N ASP A 183 -18.81 25.99 4.75
CA ASP A 183 -20.00 26.71 5.22
C ASP A 183 -20.05 26.69 6.76
N GLY A 184 -20.14 27.88 7.35
CA GLY A 184 -20.12 28.07 8.82
C GLY A 184 -18.74 28.03 9.47
N TYR A 185 -17.65 27.79 8.74
CA TYR A 185 -16.29 27.85 9.30
C TYR A 185 -15.77 29.29 9.29
N THR A 186 -15.62 29.87 10.49
CA THR A 186 -15.16 31.25 10.62
C THR A 186 -13.63 31.32 10.72
N PHE A 187 -13.08 32.52 10.49
CA PHE A 187 -11.66 32.76 10.74
C PHE A 187 -11.28 32.53 12.21
N ALA A 188 -12.18 32.80 13.15
CA ALA A 188 -11.92 32.53 14.57
C ALA A 188 -11.71 31.03 14.85
N ASP A 189 -12.52 30.18 14.22
CA ASP A 189 -12.40 28.71 14.32
C ASP A 189 -11.06 28.23 13.75
N TYR A 190 -10.67 28.78 12.60
CA TYR A 190 -9.36 28.55 12.01
C TYR A 190 -8.21 28.87 12.96
N VAL A 191 -8.22 30.04 13.57
CA VAL A 191 -7.18 30.44 14.53
C VAL A 191 -7.11 29.47 15.71
N GLN A 192 -8.27 29.01 16.22
CA GLN A 192 -8.31 28.03 17.29
C GLN A 192 -7.73 26.68 16.86
N ASP A 193 -8.05 26.21 15.66
CA ASP A 193 -7.52 24.96 15.12
C ASP A 193 -6.01 25.02 14.88
N VAL A 194 -5.49 26.14 14.38
CA VAL A 194 -4.05 26.37 14.24
C VAL A 194 -3.37 26.35 15.62
N ARG A 195 -3.90 27.07 16.61
CA ARG A 195 -3.37 27.06 17.99
C ARG A 195 -3.37 25.65 18.59
N ARG A 196 -4.45 24.90 18.40
CA ARG A 196 -4.57 23.49 18.82
C ARG A 196 -3.56 22.61 18.10
N ALA A 197 -3.30 22.82 16.81
CA ALA A 197 -2.31 22.09 16.05
C ALA A 197 -0.89 22.30 16.61
N PHE A 198 -0.50 23.57 16.85
CA PHE A 198 0.77 23.91 17.49
C PHE A 198 0.90 23.27 18.88
N ALA A 199 -0.12 23.40 19.73
CA ALA A 199 -0.11 22.84 21.08
C ALA A 199 0.02 21.31 21.05
N LYS A 200 -0.76 20.64 20.21
CA LYS A 200 -0.73 19.18 20.05
C LYS A 200 0.64 18.70 19.58
N MET A 201 1.25 19.39 18.61
CA MET A 201 2.57 19.03 18.11
C MET A 201 3.65 19.19 19.19
N LYS A 202 3.67 20.34 19.86
CA LYS A 202 4.62 20.62 20.95
C LYS A 202 4.49 19.59 22.07
N ASN A 203 3.26 19.28 22.47
CA ASN A 203 2.98 18.26 23.48
C ASN A 203 3.46 16.87 23.04
N LYS A 204 3.32 16.51 21.75
CA LYS A 204 3.87 15.25 21.22
C LYS A 204 5.39 15.19 21.40
N VAL A 205 6.10 16.27 21.06
CA VAL A 205 7.56 16.37 21.21
C VAL A 205 7.97 16.33 22.69
N TYR A 206 7.30 17.08 23.56
CA TYR A 206 7.63 17.10 24.99
C TYR A 206 7.38 15.76 25.66
N LYS A 207 6.29 15.07 25.32
CA LYS A 207 6.03 13.71 25.79
C LYS A 207 7.12 12.75 25.33
N ALA A 208 7.48 12.78 24.04
CA ALA A 208 8.56 11.94 23.52
C ALA A 208 9.90 12.17 24.24
N LYS A 209 10.28 13.45 24.47
CA LYS A 209 11.48 13.80 25.24
C LYS A 209 11.42 13.29 26.69
N THR A 210 10.24 13.37 27.30
CA THR A 210 10.04 12.90 28.68
C THR A 210 10.19 11.39 28.78
N PHE A 211 9.56 10.64 27.86
CA PHE A 211 9.70 9.19 27.79
C PHE A 211 11.15 8.76 27.52
N ALA A 212 11.84 9.42 26.58
CA ALA A 212 13.26 9.15 26.32
C ALA A 212 14.14 9.38 27.56
N LYS A 213 13.90 10.46 28.31
CA LYS A 213 14.62 10.73 29.56
C LYS A 213 14.33 9.69 30.65
N GLN A 214 13.10 9.17 30.70
CA GLN A 214 12.74 8.11 31.64
C GLN A 214 13.42 6.78 31.27
N ALA A 215 13.42 6.42 29.98
CA ALA A 215 14.11 5.23 29.48
C ALA A 215 15.62 5.26 29.78
N LEU A 216 16.30 6.36 29.46
CA LEU A 216 17.73 6.55 29.77
C LEU A 216 18.04 6.45 31.27
N ARG A 217 17.12 6.88 32.13
CA ARG A 217 17.26 6.74 33.59
C ARG A 217 17.06 5.31 34.07
N ALA A 218 16.18 4.55 33.41
CA ALA A 218 15.97 3.14 33.71
C ALA A 218 17.19 2.30 33.29
N GLU A 219 17.69 2.51 32.07
CA GLU A 219 18.90 1.85 31.55
C GLU A 219 20.10 2.08 32.46
N LYS A 220 20.35 3.34 32.89
CA LYS A 220 21.43 3.65 33.83
C LYS A 220 21.28 3.00 35.20
N LYS A 221 20.04 2.81 35.67
CA LYS A 221 19.77 2.10 36.93
C LYS A 221 20.05 0.60 36.79
N GLU A 222 19.62 -0.01 35.69
CA GLU A 222 19.89 -1.43 35.41
C GLU A 222 21.39 -1.70 35.24
N GLU A 223 22.12 -0.80 34.57
CA GLU A 223 23.57 -0.89 34.41
C GLU A 223 24.28 -0.81 35.77
N CYS A 224 23.90 0.17 36.60
CA CYS A 224 24.44 0.32 37.95
C CYS A 224 24.11 -0.89 38.86
N GLU A 225 22.93 -1.49 38.73
CA GLU A 225 22.54 -2.70 39.47
C GLU A 225 23.33 -3.94 39.01
N LYS A 226 23.59 -4.08 37.71
CA LYS A 226 24.43 -5.15 37.15
C LYS A 226 25.88 -5.03 37.62
N ASP A 227 26.42 -3.82 37.66
CA ASP A 227 27.78 -3.56 38.14
C ASP A 227 27.90 -3.83 39.65
N LEU A 228 26.89 -3.46 40.45
CA LEU A 228 26.84 -3.80 41.87
C LEU A 228 26.85 -5.33 42.09
N LYS A 229 26.06 -6.08 41.31
CA LYS A 229 25.99 -7.56 41.41
C LYS A 229 27.31 -8.25 41.01
N LYS A 230 28.09 -7.66 40.08
CA LYS A 230 29.43 -8.16 39.75
C LYS A 230 30.46 -7.90 40.85
N LEU A 231 30.34 -6.79 41.58
CA LEU A 231 31.23 -6.45 42.70
C LEU A 231 30.97 -7.30 43.96
N VAL A 232 29.77 -7.85 44.13
CA VAL A 232 29.37 -8.64 45.32
C VAL A 232 29.66 -10.14 45.18
N LEU A 233 30.21 -10.61 44.04
CA LEU A 233 30.69 -12.00 43.90
C LEU A 233 32.23 -12.07 43.82
N PRO A 234 32.97 -11.90 44.94
CA PRO A 234 34.33 -12.38 45.04
C PRO A 234 34.35 -13.87 45.38
N GLY A 235 34.88 -14.68 44.46
CA GLY A 235 35.57 -15.95 44.71
C GLY A 235 34.97 -16.91 45.75
N SER A 236 34.13 -17.84 45.32
CA SER A 236 34.09 -19.17 45.92
C SER A 236 35.24 -19.99 45.34
N SER A 237 36.43 -19.89 45.94
CA SER A 237 37.46 -20.92 45.83
C SER A 237 37.11 -22.11 46.71
#